data_AF-A0A2U8DPZ2-F1
#
_entry.id   AF-A0A2U8DPZ2-F1
#
_cell.length_a   1.000
_cell.length_b   1.000
_cell.length_c   1.000
_cell.angle_alpha   90.00
_cell.angle_beta   90.00
_cell.angle_gamma   90.00
#
_symmetry.space_group_name_H-M   'P 1'
#
loop_
_entity.id
_entity.type
_entity.pdbx_description
1 polymer ?
#
loop_
_entity_poly.entity_id
_entity_poly.type
_entity_poly.pdbx_seq_one_letter_code
_entity_poly.pdbx_strand_id
1 'polypeptide(L)'
;MVEKRENNYTLCYEKMCREFYKYEPADIAQKSRAYYNSEKKQFTLTYFNKEYLISYPDGNIVIKDDNEKNVSNNENRMLIHKMLILSYLYRATNSGFTNKWVPFRELEGVGYAYHGFAKSGIDKLIEVFGNKGELFLKAGFKLGGEKVKVGDEGIKIDVLPNVPMIFGLWLADDEFPADATILYDCSAVKELHVEDLAGLCSIAVDEIVKSAELV
;
A
#
# COMPACT_ATOMS: atom_id res chain seq x y z
N MET A 1 -0.90 24.26 31.69
CA MET A 1 -0.07 23.24 31.02
C MET A 1 -1.02 22.40 30.19
N VAL A 2 -0.98 22.53 28.87
CA VAL A 2 -1.84 21.73 27.99
C VAL A 2 -1.22 20.33 27.94
N GLU A 3 -1.88 19.34 28.54
CA GLU A 3 -1.56 17.92 28.34
C GLU A 3 -1.53 17.66 26.84
N LYS A 4 -0.33 17.38 26.32
CA LYS A 4 -0.14 16.98 24.94
C LYS A 4 -0.80 15.60 24.81
N ARG A 5 -2.07 15.56 24.40
CA ARG A 5 -2.77 14.30 24.09
C ARG A 5 -1.88 13.53 23.12
N GLU A 6 -1.37 12.41 23.58
CA GLU A 6 -0.49 11.55 22.82
C GLU A 6 -1.22 11.08 21.56
N ASN A 7 -0.60 11.23 20.40
CA ASN A 7 -1.21 10.84 19.14
C ASN A 7 -1.30 9.31 19.07
N ASN A 8 -2.52 8.77 18.92
CA ASN A 8 -2.76 7.32 18.86
C ASN A 8 -1.92 6.62 17.78
N TYR A 9 -1.64 7.29 16.65
CA TYR A 9 -0.79 6.75 15.59
C TYR A 9 0.67 6.64 16.02
N THR A 10 1.19 7.65 16.74
CA THR A 10 2.56 7.64 17.26
C THR A 10 2.74 6.49 18.25
N LEU A 11 1.81 6.33 19.19
CA LEU A 11 1.79 5.21 20.13
C LEU A 11 1.73 3.84 19.45
N CYS A 12 0.93 3.72 18.38
CA CYS A 12 0.83 2.49 17.61
C CYS A 12 2.17 2.18 16.91
N TYR A 13 2.75 3.17 16.23
CA TYR A 13 4.03 3.04 15.55
C TYR A 13 5.15 2.65 16.51
N GLU A 14 5.25 3.30 17.68
CA GLU A 14 6.24 2.94 18.71
C GLU A 14 6.10 1.50 19.21
N LYS A 15 4.86 1.02 19.39
CA LYS A 15 4.61 -0.38 19.73
C LYS A 15 5.06 -1.32 18.62
N MET A 16 4.83 -0.97 17.36
CA MET A 16 5.28 -1.75 16.21
C MET A 16 6.81 -1.78 16.09
N CYS A 17 7.50 -0.68 16.39
CA CYS A 17 8.98 -0.69 16.46
C CYS A 17 9.50 -1.65 17.54
N ARG A 18 8.85 -1.70 18.72
CA ARG A 18 9.21 -2.67 19.77
C ARG A 18 8.91 -4.11 19.38
N GLU A 19 7.85 -4.33 18.59
CA GLU A 19 7.54 -5.64 18.03
C GLU A 19 8.58 -6.06 16.99
N PHE A 20 8.97 -5.15 16.09
CA PHE A 20 9.97 -5.36 15.04
C PHE A 20 11.32 -5.85 15.58
N TYR A 21 11.75 -5.37 16.75
CA TYR A 21 12.98 -5.83 17.44
C TYR A 21 13.02 -7.35 17.66
N LYS A 22 11.87 -8.02 17.78
CA LYS A 22 11.78 -9.45 18.13
C LYS A 22 12.11 -10.39 16.96
N TYR A 23 12.26 -9.87 15.75
CA TYR A 23 12.41 -10.66 14.54
C TYR A 23 13.85 -10.61 14.02
N GLU A 24 14.36 -11.76 13.58
CA GLU A 24 15.72 -11.87 13.05
C GLU A 24 15.85 -11.18 11.68
N PRO A 25 16.89 -10.34 11.46
CA PRO A 25 17.00 -9.58 10.22
C PRO A 25 17.09 -10.41 8.95
N ALA A 26 17.75 -11.57 9.02
CA ALA A 26 17.87 -12.47 7.88
C ALA A 26 16.50 -13.03 7.46
N ASP A 27 15.66 -13.41 8.44
CA ASP A 27 14.30 -13.89 8.20
C ASP A 27 13.42 -12.79 7.61
N ILE A 28 13.48 -11.58 8.17
CA ILE A 28 12.77 -10.40 7.63
C ILE A 28 13.16 -10.18 6.17
N ALA A 29 14.46 -10.11 5.88
CA ALA A 29 14.95 -9.85 4.52
C ALA A 29 14.46 -10.91 3.53
N GLN A 30 14.56 -12.19 3.90
CA GLN A 30 14.14 -13.30 3.05
C GLN A 30 12.63 -13.28 2.77
N LYS A 31 11.81 -13.06 3.81
CA LYS A 31 10.35 -13.17 3.69
C LYS A 31 9.71 -11.91 3.10
N SER A 32 10.21 -10.73 3.43
CA SER A 32 9.70 -9.46 2.90
C SER A 32 10.29 -9.08 1.55
N ARG A 33 11.35 -9.78 1.10
CA ARG A 33 12.20 -9.43 -0.04
C ARG A 33 12.88 -8.06 0.10
N ALA A 34 12.96 -7.52 1.31
CA ALA A 34 13.80 -6.36 1.60
C ALA A 34 15.29 -6.75 1.55
N TYR A 35 16.13 -5.83 1.10
CA TYR A 35 17.58 -5.99 1.22
C TYR A 35 18.03 -5.57 2.62
N TYR A 36 18.84 -6.40 3.30
CA TYR A 36 19.43 -6.04 4.60
C TYR A 36 20.94 -5.83 4.49
N ASN A 37 21.39 -4.66 4.94
CA ASN A 37 22.80 -4.34 5.11
C ASN A 37 23.20 -4.53 6.57
N SER A 38 24.02 -5.55 6.85
CA SER A 38 24.47 -5.89 8.21
C SER A 38 25.44 -4.88 8.81
N GLU A 39 26.30 -4.25 7.99
CA GLU A 39 27.25 -3.24 8.44
C GLU A 39 26.54 -1.96 8.92
N LYS A 40 25.52 -1.53 8.17
CA LYS A 40 24.71 -0.35 8.48
C LYS A 40 23.52 -0.66 9.41
N LYS A 41 23.23 -1.94 9.65
CA LYS A 41 22.02 -2.43 10.32
C LYS A 41 20.76 -1.77 9.77
N GLN A 42 20.55 -1.89 8.46
CA GLN A 42 19.49 -1.16 7.75
C GLN A 42 18.86 -2.02 6.67
N PHE A 43 17.54 -1.98 6.56
CA PHE A 43 16.81 -2.54 5.43
C PHE A 43 16.58 -1.50 4.33
N THR A 44 16.49 -1.97 3.09
CA THR A 44 15.94 -1.24 1.96
C THR A 44 14.73 -2.01 1.43
N LEU A 45 13.57 -1.37 1.41
CA LEU A 45 12.31 -1.94 0.92
C LEU A 45 11.70 -1.02 -0.15
N THR A 46 11.26 -1.60 -1.26
CA THR A 46 10.45 -0.88 -2.25
C THR A 46 8.98 -0.91 -1.83
N TYR A 47 8.36 0.27 -1.77
CA TYR A 47 6.94 0.46 -1.46
C TYR A 47 6.40 1.58 -2.37
N PHE A 48 5.36 1.30 -3.15
CA PHE A 48 4.86 2.20 -4.21
C PHE A 48 5.98 2.73 -5.13
N ASN A 49 6.85 1.83 -5.61
CA ASN A 49 7.99 2.16 -6.49
C ASN A 49 8.98 3.19 -5.90
N LYS A 50 8.98 3.40 -4.58
CA LYS A 50 9.95 4.22 -3.85
C LYS A 50 10.72 3.35 -2.87
N GLU A 51 12.02 3.61 -2.75
CA GLU A 51 12.88 2.90 -1.79
C GLU A 51 12.84 3.58 -0.42
N TYR A 52 12.53 2.79 0.61
CA TYR A 52 12.55 3.20 2.01
C TYR A 52 13.72 2.55 2.73
N LEU A 53 14.40 3.34 3.55
CA LEU A 53 15.46 2.89 4.45
C LEU A 53 14.88 2.71 5.85
N ILE A 54 15.07 1.52 6.44
CA ILE A 54 14.53 1.17 7.75
C ILE A 54 15.68 0.79 8.68
N SER A 55 15.89 1.54 9.75
CA SER A 55 16.94 1.21 10.73
C SER A 55 16.56 -0.02 11.54
N TYR A 56 17.54 -0.86 11.84
CA TYR A 56 17.39 -2.01 12.72
C TYR A 56 18.28 -1.86 13.97
N PRO A 57 17.74 -2.08 15.19
CA PRO A 57 16.39 -2.57 15.46
C PRO A 57 15.33 -1.48 15.69
N ASP A 58 15.70 -0.19 15.64
CA ASP A 58 14.80 0.90 16.08
C ASP A 58 13.54 1.09 15.22
N GLY A 59 13.54 0.60 13.97
CA GLY A 59 12.41 0.68 13.07
C GLY A 59 12.17 2.08 12.50
N ASN A 60 13.16 2.99 12.54
CA ASN A 60 13.03 4.34 11.97
C ASN A 60 13.03 4.24 10.44
N ILE A 61 12.00 4.84 9.82
CA ILE A 61 11.78 4.78 8.37
C ILE A 61 11.97 6.16 7.74
N VAL A 62 12.78 6.21 6.67
CA VAL A 62 12.98 7.38 5.80
C VAL A 62 12.94 6.97 4.33
N ILE A 63 12.61 7.89 3.42
CA ILE A 63 12.68 7.67 1.97
C ILE A 63 14.14 7.87 1.54
N LYS A 64 14.67 6.99 0.67
CA LYS A 64 16.08 7.01 0.25
C LYS A 64 16.45 8.26 -0.55
N ASP A 65 15.59 8.66 -1.48
CA ASP A 65 15.81 9.79 -2.40
C ASP A 65 14.79 10.90 -2.13
N ASP A 66 14.86 11.53 -0.95
CA ASP A 66 13.96 12.61 -0.51
C ASP A 66 14.23 13.93 -1.26
N ASN A 67 14.02 13.91 -2.58
CA ASN A 67 14.03 15.09 -3.45
C ASN A 67 12.61 15.68 -3.61
N GLU A 68 11.58 14.99 -3.12
CA GLU A 68 10.21 15.49 -3.13
C GLU A 68 9.98 16.46 -1.98
N LYS A 69 10.37 17.73 -2.19
CA LYS A 69 9.75 18.86 -1.48
C LYS A 69 8.28 18.99 -1.93
N ASN A 70 7.39 18.10 -1.51
CA ASN A 70 5.96 18.23 -1.79
C ASN A 70 5.07 17.83 -0.59
N VAL A 71 4.86 18.85 0.25
CA VAL A 71 3.54 19.42 0.60
C VAL A 71 2.41 18.41 0.79
N SER A 72 2.47 17.69 1.91
CA SER A 72 1.32 17.48 2.79
C SER A 72 1.89 17.00 4.14
N ASN A 73 2.04 17.92 5.09
CA ASN A 73 2.53 17.66 6.45
C ASN A 73 1.46 16.93 7.29
N ASN A 74 0.84 15.87 6.75
CA ASN A 74 -0.04 15.04 7.55
C ASN A 74 0.81 13.95 8.22
N GLU A 75 1.29 14.27 9.43
CA GLU A 75 2.07 13.35 10.26
C GLU A 75 1.37 11.99 10.42
N ASN A 76 0.03 11.97 10.54
CA ASN A 76 -0.72 10.72 10.65
C ASN A 76 -0.64 9.88 9.39
N ARG A 77 -0.74 10.49 8.20
CA ARG A 77 -0.60 9.76 6.93
C ARG A 77 0.78 9.14 6.83
N MET A 78 1.83 9.90 7.16
CA MET A 78 3.20 9.38 7.18
C MET A 78 3.34 8.20 8.15
N LEU A 79 2.77 8.30 9.36
CA LEU A 79 2.77 7.22 10.34
C LEU A 79 2.03 5.98 9.84
N ILE A 80 0.90 6.14 9.16
CA ILE A 80 0.15 5.02 8.57
C ILE A 80 1.00 4.26 7.54
N HIS A 81 1.68 4.95 6.62
CA HIS A 81 2.60 4.29 5.68
C HIS A 81 3.74 3.56 6.41
N LYS A 82 4.33 4.19 7.45
CA LYS A 82 5.40 3.57 8.25
C LYS A 82 4.92 2.32 9.00
N MET A 83 3.71 2.37 9.56
CA MET A 83 3.08 1.23 10.20
C MET A 83 2.87 0.09 9.21
N LEU A 84 2.35 0.36 8.00
CA LEU A 84 2.21 -0.68 6.97
C LEU A 84 3.55 -1.31 6.56
N ILE A 85 4.59 -0.49 6.39
CA ILE A 85 5.95 -0.99 6.09
C ILE A 85 6.43 -1.93 7.20
N LEU A 86 6.30 -1.52 8.48
CA LEU A 86 6.71 -2.38 9.60
C LEU A 86 5.88 -3.66 9.66
N SER A 87 4.55 -3.55 9.54
CA SER A 87 3.66 -4.72 9.54
C SER A 87 4.08 -5.71 8.46
N TYR A 88 4.35 -5.21 7.24
CA TYR A 88 4.83 -6.05 6.16
C TYR A 88 6.18 -6.72 6.48
N LEU A 89 7.17 -5.97 6.97
CA LEU A 89 8.52 -6.49 7.21
C LEU A 89 8.53 -7.72 8.14
N TYR A 90 7.78 -7.70 9.24
CA TYR A 90 7.75 -8.82 10.19
C TYR A 90 6.62 -9.82 9.95
N ARG A 91 5.70 -9.59 9.00
CA ARG A 91 4.60 -10.54 8.69
C ARG A 91 4.72 -11.24 7.36
N ALA A 92 5.38 -10.64 6.39
CA ALA A 92 5.55 -11.23 5.08
C ALA A 92 6.06 -12.68 5.23
N THR A 93 5.61 -13.55 4.34
CA THR A 93 6.00 -14.96 4.33
C THR A 93 6.70 -15.37 3.05
N ASN A 94 6.64 -14.54 2.00
CA ASN A 94 7.13 -14.87 0.66
C ASN A 94 6.50 -16.18 0.15
N SER A 95 5.18 -16.31 0.34
CA SER A 95 4.44 -17.53 0.04
C SER A 95 4.24 -17.81 -1.45
N GLY A 96 4.63 -16.86 -2.31
CA GLY A 96 4.42 -16.89 -3.75
C GLY A 96 3.00 -16.50 -4.16
N PHE A 97 2.87 -15.98 -5.38
CA PHE A 97 1.58 -15.57 -5.95
C PHE A 97 0.73 -16.78 -6.36
N THR A 98 -0.56 -16.72 -6.06
CA THR A 98 -1.53 -17.71 -6.56
C THR A 98 -1.95 -17.41 -8.00
N ASN A 99 -1.73 -16.18 -8.48
CA ASN A 99 -2.25 -15.60 -9.71
C ASN A 99 -3.78 -15.61 -9.81
N LYS A 100 -4.47 -15.75 -8.67
CA LYS A 100 -5.92 -15.66 -8.56
C LYS A 100 -6.27 -14.30 -7.98
N TRP A 101 -6.86 -13.46 -8.82
CA TRP A 101 -7.23 -12.08 -8.47
C TRP A 101 -8.68 -12.02 -8.00
N VAL A 102 -8.90 -11.50 -6.80
CA VAL A 102 -10.23 -11.39 -6.20
C VAL A 102 -10.43 -10.02 -5.55
N PRO A 103 -11.67 -9.49 -5.52
CA PRO A 103 -11.98 -8.32 -4.73
C PRO A 103 -11.67 -8.55 -3.25
N PHE A 104 -11.36 -7.48 -2.51
CA PHE A 104 -11.02 -7.57 -1.09
C PHE A 104 -12.00 -8.41 -0.25
N ARG A 105 -13.32 -8.27 -0.49
CA ARG A 105 -14.38 -9.03 0.22
C ARG A 105 -14.31 -10.56 0.05
N GLU A 106 -13.57 -11.04 -0.95
CA GLU A 106 -13.44 -12.46 -1.29
C GLU A 106 -12.11 -13.06 -0.82
N LEU A 107 -11.24 -12.25 -0.19
CA LEU A 107 -10.05 -12.76 0.49
C LEU A 107 -10.45 -13.57 1.72
N GLU A 108 -9.66 -14.62 2.00
CA GLU A 108 -9.88 -15.48 3.16
C GLU A 108 -9.77 -14.67 4.46
N GLY A 109 -10.70 -14.90 5.40
CA GLY A 109 -10.72 -14.20 6.68
C GLY A 109 -11.32 -12.79 6.65
N VAL A 110 -11.71 -12.26 5.48
CA VAL A 110 -12.37 -10.95 5.39
C VAL A 110 -13.82 -11.05 5.85
N GLY A 111 -14.10 -10.46 7.01
CA GLY A 111 -15.45 -10.29 7.51
C GLY A 111 -16.21 -9.11 6.88
N TYR A 112 -17.53 -9.13 6.97
CA TYR A 112 -18.43 -8.09 6.43
C TYR A 112 -18.08 -6.67 6.93
N ALA A 113 -17.54 -6.54 8.14
CA ALA A 113 -17.15 -5.27 8.75
C ALA A 113 -16.13 -4.48 7.92
N TYR A 114 -15.35 -5.13 7.05
CA TYR A 114 -14.30 -4.50 6.27
C TYR A 114 -14.74 -4.06 4.86
N HIS A 115 -15.99 -4.29 4.46
CA HIS A 115 -16.49 -3.94 3.13
C HIS A 115 -16.42 -2.43 2.83
N GLY A 116 -16.55 -1.58 3.85
CA GLY A 116 -16.50 -0.12 3.69
C GLY A 116 -15.15 0.41 3.18
N PHE A 117 -14.04 -0.24 3.54
CA PHE A 117 -12.70 0.21 3.17
C PHE A 117 -12.40 0.07 1.69
N ALA A 118 -12.79 -1.07 1.09
CA ALA A 118 -12.66 -1.26 -0.34
C ALA A 118 -13.61 -0.32 -1.10
N LYS A 119 -14.83 -0.12 -0.58
CA LYS A 119 -15.82 0.76 -1.20
C LYS A 119 -15.34 2.21 -1.29
N SER A 120 -14.76 2.78 -0.22
CA SER A 120 -14.28 4.16 -0.28
C SER A 120 -13.17 4.37 -1.31
N GLY A 121 -12.29 3.39 -1.48
CA GLY A 121 -11.28 3.42 -2.54
C GLY A 121 -11.88 3.34 -3.94
N ILE A 122 -12.84 2.44 -4.15
CA ILE A 122 -13.57 2.29 -5.43
C ILE A 122 -14.32 3.58 -5.77
N ASP A 123 -15.10 4.12 -4.83
CA ASP A 123 -15.88 5.34 -5.03
C ASP A 123 -14.96 6.52 -5.40
N LYS A 124 -13.78 6.62 -4.77
CA LYS A 124 -12.78 7.65 -5.08
C LYS A 124 -12.11 7.47 -6.45
N LEU A 125 -11.86 6.24 -6.88
CA LEU A 125 -11.37 5.97 -8.24
C LEU A 125 -12.39 6.44 -9.28
N ILE A 126 -13.66 6.09 -9.08
CA ILE A 126 -14.77 6.49 -9.97
C ILE A 126 -14.89 8.01 -10.01
N GLU A 127 -14.89 8.67 -8.85
CA GLU A 127 -15.03 10.13 -8.75
C GLU A 127 -13.92 10.87 -9.51
N VAL A 128 -12.66 10.44 -9.33
CA VAL A 128 -11.50 11.15 -9.91
C VAL A 128 -11.29 10.80 -11.37
N PHE A 129 -11.46 9.52 -11.74
CA PHE A 129 -11.01 8.96 -13.01
C PHE A 129 -12.12 8.45 -13.93
N GLY A 130 -13.38 8.43 -13.51
CA GLY A 130 -14.48 7.77 -14.26
C GLY A 130 -14.66 8.20 -15.73
N ASN A 131 -14.13 9.36 -16.13
CA ASN A 131 -14.10 9.83 -17.52
C ASN A 131 -12.67 10.16 -18.01
N LYS A 132 -11.64 9.70 -17.31
CA LYS A 132 -10.24 10.12 -17.47
C LYS A 132 -9.28 8.92 -17.50
N GLY A 133 -9.59 7.92 -18.33
CA GLY A 133 -8.81 6.69 -18.44
C GLY A 133 -7.31 6.90 -18.70
N GLU A 134 -6.94 7.83 -19.58
CA GLU A 134 -5.53 8.16 -19.83
C GLU A 134 -4.82 8.72 -18.58
N LEU A 135 -5.51 9.57 -17.80
CA LEU A 135 -4.94 10.13 -16.57
C LEU A 135 -4.74 9.03 -15.52
N PHE A 136 -5.69 8.10 -15.41
CA PHE A 136 -5.59 6.93 -14.55
C PHE A 136 -4.37 6.08 -14.88
N LEU A 137 -4.15 5.76 -16.16
CA LEU A 137 -2.95 5.03 -16.60
C LEU A 137 -1.66 5.78 -16.27
N LYS A 138 -1.57 7.07 -16.63
CA LYS A 138 -0.37 7.89 -16.37
C LYS A 138 -0.04 7.97 -14.88
N ALA A 139 -1.06 8.10 -14.03
CA ALA A 139 -0.90 8.10 -12.59
C ALA A 139 -0.39 6.74 -12.06
N GLY A 140 -0.97 5.64 -12.55
CA GLY A 140 -0.51 4.29 -12.22
C GLY A 140 0.94 4.01 -12.62
N PHE A 141 1.34 4.44 -13.82
CA PHE A 141 2.71 4.24 -14.32
C PHE A 141 3.76 4.99 -13.50
N LYS A 142 3.44 6.15 -12.93
CA LYS A 142 4.34 6.85 -11.99
C LYS A 142 4.62 6.05 -10.72
N LEU A 143 3.68 5.21 -10.30
CA LEU A 143 3.83 4.28 -9.18
C LEU A 143 4.48 2.96 -9.58
N GLY A 144 5.14 2.90 -10.76
CA GLY A 144 5.73 1.67 -11.28
C GLY A 144 4.72 0.65 -11.78
N GLY A 145 3.45 1.06 -11.96
CA GLY A 145 2.41 0.18 -12.44
C GLY A 145 2.56 -0.18 -13.92
N GLU A 146 1.91 -1.28 -14.31
CA GLU A 146 1.81 -1.73 -15.69
C GLU A 146 0.35 -1.90 -16.12
N LYS A 147 0.07 -1.72 -17.42
CA LYS A 147 -1.29 -1.87 -17.95
C LYS A 147 -1.70 -3.35 -17.95
N VAL A 148 -2.91 -3.63 -17.49
CA VAL A 148 -3.53 -4.97 -17.50
C VAL A 148 -4.93 -4.92 -18.11
N LYS A 149 -5.47 -6.09 -18.48
CA LYS A 149 -6.79 -6.23 -19.12
C LYS A 149 -7.89 -6.42 -18.07
N VAL A 150 -8.23 -5.37 -17.34
CA VAL A 150 -9.34 -5.33 -16.37
C VAL A 150 -10.10 -4.03 -16.54
N GLY A 151 -11.38 -4.10 -16.90
CA GLY A 151 -12.15 -2.93 -17.33
C GLY A 151 -11.71 -2.38 -18.69
N ASP A 152 -12.09 -1.14 -18.97
CA ASP A 152 -11.58 -0.39 -20.13
C ASP A 152 -10.12 0.00 -19.90
N GLU A 153 -9.80 0.41 -18.68
CA GLU A 153 -8.45 0.71 -18.23
C GLU A 153 -8.12 -0.02 -16.93
N GLY A 154 -7.02 -0.77 -16.96
CA GLY A 154 -6.54 -1.54 -15.82
C GLY A 154 -5.05 -1.32 -15.56
N ILE A 155 -4.67 -1.18 -14.30
CA ILE A 155 -3.27 -1.10 -13.87
C ILE A 155 -2.98 -2.12 -12.78
N LYS A 156 -1.82 -2.79 -12.86
CA LYS A 156 -1.25 -3.58 -11.77
C LYS A 156 -0.10 -2.82 -11.16
N ILE A 157 -0.12 -2.65 -9.84
CA ILE A 157 0.95 -2.00 -9.07
C ILE A 157 1.49 -3.00 -8.06
N ASP A 158 2.80 -3.20 -8.06
CA ASP A 158 3.49 -3.94 -7.00
C ASP A 158 3.63 -3.01 -5.78
N VAL A 159 2.55 -2.87 -5.00
CA VAL A 159 2.47 -1.95 -3.86
C VAL A 159 3.52 -2.29 -2.82
N LEU A 160 3.62 -3.58 -2.49
CA LEU A 160 4.72 -4.20 -1.74
C LEU A 160 5.25 -5.39 -2.57
N PRO A 161 6.49 -5.87 -2.33
CA PRO A 161 7.09 -6.92 -3.15
C PRO A 161 6.27 -8.21 -3.26
N ASN A 162 5.51 -8.57 -2.22
CA ASN A 162 4.64 -9.75 -2.20
C ASN A 162 3.14 -9.41 -2.24
N VAL A 163 2.76 -8.14 -2.36
CA VAL A 163 1.35 -7.69 -2.37
C VAL A 163 1.10 -6.78 -3.58
N PRO A 164 1.03 -7.36 -4.78
CA PRO A 164 0.56 -6.63 -5.96
C PRO A 164 -0.94 -6.42 -5.87
N MET A 165 -1.40 -5.31 -6.44
CA MET A 165 -2.82 -4.97 -6.52
C MET A 165 -3.18 -4.59 -7.95
N ILE A 166 -4.38 -4.98 -8.38
CA ILE A 166 -4.95 -4.56 -9.67
C ILE A 166 -6.09 -3.57 -9.41
N PHE A 167 -6.08 -2.49 -10.17
CA PHE A 167 -7.13 -1.48 -10.19
C PHE A 167 -7.72 -1.48 -11.60
N GLY A 168 -9.02 -1.76 -11.72
CA GLY A 168 -9.74 -1.74 -12.98
C GLY A 168 -10.77 -0.63 -12.98
N LEU A 169 -10.96 0.00 -14.14
CA LEU A 169 -11.86 1.11 -14.35
C LEU A 169 -12.70 0.86 -15.62
N TRP A 170 -14.02 0.96 -15.47
CA TRP A 170 -14.98 1.09 -16.56
C TRP A 170 -15.34 2.57 -16.66
N LEU A 171 -15.14 3.15 -17.83
CA LEU A 171 -15.42 4.56 -18.07
C LEU A 171 -16.93 4.77 -18.18
N ALA A 172 -17.41 5.94 -17.76
CA ALA A 172 -18.80 6.27 -18.01
C ALA A 172 -19.01 6.48 -19.51
N ASP A 173 -20.17 6.06 -19.99
CA ASP A 173 -20.63 6.33 -21.34
C ASP A 173 -22.09 6.82 -21.31
N ASP A 174 -22.74 6.89 -22.47
CA ASP A 174 -24.11 7.38 -22.60
C ASP A 174 -25.14 6.42 -21.96
N GLU A 175 -24.79 5.15 -21.73
CA GLU A 175 -25.68 4.09 -21.25
C GLU A 175 -25.43 3.72 -19.78
N PHE A 176 -24.17 3.80 -19.31
CA PHE A 176 -23.76 3.32 -17.99
C PHE A 176 -22.86 4.33 -17.25
N PRO A 177 -23.04 4.50 -15.93
CA PRO A 177 -22.09 5.25 -15.12
C PRO A 177 -20.75 4.52 -15.01
N ALA A 178 -19.69 5.27 -14.73
CA ALA A 178 -18.37 4.70 -14.46
C ALA A 178 -18.41 3.75 -13.25
N ASP A 179 -17.60 2.71 -13.31
CA ASP A 179 -17.43 1.72 -12.23
C ASP A 179 -15.95 1.36 -12.07
N ALA A 180 -15.58 0.80 -10.93
CA ALA A 180 -14.21 0.40 -10.66
C ALA A 180 -14.10 -0.83 -9.77
N THR A 181 -12.95 -1.48 -9.81
CA THR A 181 -12.64 -2.61 -8.94
C THR A 181 -11.20 -2.53 -8.42
N ILE A 182 -10.99 -3.10 -7.24
CA ILE A 182 -9.69 -3.27 -6.61
C ILE A 182 -9.54 -4.75 -6.29
N LEU A 183 -8.53 -5.38 -6.87
CA LEU A 183 -8.27 -6.81 -6.75
C LEU A 183 -6.93 -7.08 -6.08
N TYR A 184 -6.91 -8.14 -5.29
CA TYR A 184 -5.73 -8.70 -4.63
C TYR A 184 -5.45 -10.09 -5.18
N ASP A 185 -4.19 -10.49 -5.21
CA ASP A 185 -3.86 -11.92 -5.29
C ASP A 185 -4.33 -12.61 -4.00
N CYS A 186 -4.89 -13.82 -4.10
CA CYS A 186 -5.30 -14.58 -2.91
C CYS A 186 -4.14 -14.85 -1.93
N SER A 187 -2.87 -14.75 -2.35
CA SER A 187 -1.72 -14.85 -1.45
C SER A 187 -1.59 -13.68 -0.47
N ALA A 188 -2.25 -12.55 -0.70
CA ALA A 188 -2.07 -11.32 0.09
C ALA A 188 -2.32 -11.52 1.60
N VAL A 189 -3.26 -12.38 1.97
CA VAL A 189 -3.59 -12.70 3.38
C VAL A 189 -2.48 -13.46 4.11
N LYS A 190 -1.49 -14.01 3.38
CA LYS A 190 -0.28 -14.62 3.93
C LYS A 190 0.84 -13.62 4.11
N GLU A 191 0.70 -12.42 3.56
CA GLU A 191 1.75 -11.38 3.57
C GLU A 191 1.40 -10.22 4.50
N LEU A 192 0.11 -9.96 4.73
CA LEU A 192 -0.42 -8.94 5.63
C LEU A 192 -1.71 -9.42 6.31
N HIS A 193 -2.02 -8.80 7.45
CA HIS A 193 -3.33 -8.99 8.09
C HIS A 193 -4.45 -8.34 7.28
N VAL A 194 -5.66 -8.87 7.44
CA VAL A 194 -6.86 -8.37 6.78
C VAL A 194 -7.09 -6.88 7.04
N GLU A 195 -6.81 -6.41 8.25
CA GLU A 195 -6.92 -4.99 8.63
C GLU A 195 -5.94 -4.10 7.85
N ASP A 196 -4.70 -4.57 7.68
CA ASP A 196 -3.67 -3.85 6.94
C ASP A 196 -4.00 -3.83 5.45
N LEU A 197 -4.50 -4.95 4.90
CA LEU A 197 -4.99 -5.02 3.52
C LEU A 197 -6.19 -4.09 3.30
N ALA A 198 -7.11 -4.00 4.27
CA ALA A 198 -8.23 -3.06 4.21
C ALA A 198 -7.73 -1.61 4.14
N GLY A 199 -6.77 -1.25 4.99
CA GLY A 199 -6.12 0.07 4.96
C GLY A 199 -5.36 0.32 3.64
N LEU A 200 -4.71 -0.70 3.10
CA LEU A 200 -3.92 -0.62 1.87
C LEU A 200 -4.77 -0.23 0.66
N CYS A 201 -6.03 -0.69 0.57
CA CYS A 201 -6.98 -0.23 -0.46
C CYS A 201 -7.05 1.30 -0.54
N SER A 202 -7.34 1.94 0.59
CA SER A 202 -7.52 3.40 0.63
C SER A 202 -6.21 4.12 0.30
N ILE A 203 -5.10 3.63 0.86
CA ILE A 203 -3.79 4.27 0.69
C ILE A 203 -3.31 4.15 -0.76
N ALA A 204 -3.51 2.99 -1.39
CA ALA A 204 -3.12 2.81 -2.78
C ALA A 204 -3.92 3.72 -3.72
N VAL A 205 -5.22 3.88 -3.49
CA VAL A 205 -6.02 4.84 -4.25
C VAL A 205 -5.57 6.28 -3.99
N ASP A 206 -5.24 6.64 -2.75
CA ASP A 206 -4.70 7.97 -2.42
C ASP A 206 -3.37 8.27 -3.11
N GLU A 207 -2.49 7.28 -3.24
CA GLU A 207 -1.23 7.42 -3.98
C GLU A 207 -1.46 7.54 -5.49
N ILE A 208 -2.42 6.79 -6.06
CA ILE A 208 -2.79 6.92 -7.48
C ILE A 208 -3.35 8.33 -7.74
N VAL A 209 -4.28 8.81 -6.92
CA VAL A 209 -4.87 10.15 -7.05
C VAL A 209 -3.80 11.23 -6.90
N LYS A 210 -2.93 11.14 -5.88
CA LYS A 210 -1.82 12.09 -5.70
C LYS A 210 -0.87 12.09 -6.91
N SER A 211 -0.62 10.92 -7.50
CA SER A 211 0.25 10.82 -8.67
C SER A 211 -0.36 11.50 -9.90
N ALA A 212 -1.69 11.51 -10.02
CA ALA A 212 -2.41 12.20 -11.09
C ALA A 212 -2.25 13.73 -11.01
N GLU A 213 -2.15 14.31 -9.82
CA GLU A 213 -1.91 15.76 -9.64
C GLU A 213 -0.55 16.22 -10.15
N LEU A 214 0.38 15.27 -10.35
CA LEU A 214 1.73 15.54 -10.83
C LEU A 214 1.89 15.31 -12.35
N VAL A 215 0.90 14.72 -13.01
CA VAL A 215 0.90 14.40 -14.45
C VAL A 215 0.55 15.64 -15.26
#